data_AF-A0A2P4SPW1-F1
#
_entry.id   AF-A0A2P4SPW1-F1
#
_cell.length_a   1.000
_cell.length_b   1.000
_cell.length_c   1.000
_cell.angle_alpha   90.00
_cell.angle_beta   90.00
_cell.angle_gamma   90.00
#
_symmetry.space_group_name_H-M   'P 1'
#
loop_
_entity.id
_entity.type
_entity.pdbx_description
1 polymer ?
#
loop_
_entity_poly.entity_id
_entity_poly.type
_entity_poly.pdbx_seq_one_letter_code
_entity_poly.pdbx_strand_id
1 'polypeptide(L)'
;MGTKEYEEKTGRGHRPLSPKQNVRKNLDFEPLSTTALILEDRPANLPAKPAEEAQKHRQQYEEMVVQAKKRELKEAQKRKKQLEERCKLEDSIGNAVLTWNNEILPNWETMCCSRKVRELWWQGIPPSVRGKVWSLAIGNELNITHELYDICLARAKEKWRSRSTVGTEVECE
;
A
#
# COMPACT_ATOMS: atom_id res chain seq x y z
N MET A 1 -13.32 27.69 -60.36
CA MET A 1 -13.52 29.15 -60.46
C MET A 1 -13.60 29.68 -59.03
N GLY A 2 -12.65 30.33 -58.39
CA GLY A 2 -11.33 30.87 -58.71
C GLY A 2 -10.98 31.86 -57.59
N THR A 3 -9.72 31.86 -57.13
CA THR A 3 -8.96 33.01 -56.53
C THR A 3 -9.45 33.59 -55.18
N LYS A 4 -8.66 34.16 -54.26
CA LYS A 4 -7.23 34.47 -54.02
C LYS A 4 -7.19 34.93 -52.53
N GLU A 5 -6.24 34.50 -51.71
CA GLU A 5 -4.98 35.21 -51.40
C GLU A 5 -5.17 36.63 -50.80
N TYR A 6 -4.67 36.84 -49.58
CA TYR A 6 -4.16 38.14 -49.13
C TYR A 6 -2.83 37.91 -48.38
N GLU A 7 -1.74 38.32 -49.03
CA GLU A 7 -0.42 38.51 -48.43
C GLU A 7 -0.41 39.79 -47.59
N GLU A 8 0.35 39.81 -46.50
CA GLU A 8 0.95 41.05 -45.99
C GLU A 8 2.48 40.91 -46.01
N LYS A 9 3.09 41.70 -46.89
CA LYS A 9 4.54 41.84 -47.07
C LYS A 9 5.04 43.11 -46.40
N THR A 10 5.96 42.99 -45.47
CA THR A 10 7.08 43.93 -45.23
C THR A 10 8.20 43.08 -44.62
N GLY A 11 9.48 43.12 -44.94
CA GLY A 11 10.36 43.95 -45.76
C GLY A 11 11.78 43.53 -45.35
N ARG A 12 12.69 43.31 -46.30
CA ARG A 12 14.05 42.82 -46.05
C ARG A 12 14.92 43.86 -45.33
N GLY A 13 15.76 43.39 -44.40
CA GLY A 13 17.00 44.07 -43.99
C GLY A 13 18.14 43.05 -43.88
N HIS A 14 19.18 43.19 -44.72
CA HIS A 14 20.38 42.35 -44.71
C HIS A 14 21.56 43.06 -44.03
N ARG A 15 22.36 42.25 -43.31
CA ARG A 15 23.79 42.33 -42.91
C ARG A 15 24.19 43.15 -41.66
N PRO A 16 25.34 42.82 -41.00
CA PRO A 16 26.35 41.81 -41.36
C PRO A 16 26.66 40.74 -40.27
N LEU A 17 27.20 39.61 -40.75
CA LEU A 17 27.96 38.62 -39.97
C LEU A 17 29.33 39.20 -39.58
N SER A 18 29.75 39.05 -38.32
CA SER A 18 31.15 39.11 -37.87
C SER A 18 31.34 38.55 -36.45
N PRO A 19 32.56 38.11 -36.09
CA PRO A 19 32.78 36.76 -35.55
C PRO A 19 33.26 36.71 -34.09
N LYS A 20 33.01 35.55 -33.46
CA LYS A 20 33.70 35.01 -32.28
C LYS A 20 33.72 35.88 -31.02
N GLN A 21 32.83 35.58 -30.07
CA GLN A 21 33.16 35.66 -28.65
C GLN A 21 32.68 34.39 -27.94
N ASN A 22 33.67 33.61 -27.47
CA ASN A 22 33.50 32.52 -26.54
C ASN A 22 32.77 33.03 -25.29
N VAL A 23 31.51 32.64 -25.13
CA VAL A 23 30.86 32.68 -23.81
C VAL A 23 30.53 31.24 -23.48
N ARG A 24 31.44 30.63 -22.71
CA ARG A 24 31.16 29.41 -21.94
C ARG A 24 30.04 29.77 -20.96
N LYS A 25 28.80 29.61 -21.40
CA LYS A 25 27.65 29.56 -20.50
C LYS A 25 27.74 28.18 -19.86
N ASN A 26 28.23 28.14 -18.62
CA ASN A 26 28.00 27.00 -17.75
C ASN A 26 26.46 26.89 -17.65
N LEU A 27 25.86 26.02 -18.47
CA LEU A 27 24.57 25.47 -18.12
C LEU A 27 24.88 24.60 -16.92
N ASP A 28 24.49 25.08 -15.74
CA ASP A 28 24.32 24.23 -14.58
C ASP A 28 23.45 23.06 -15.02
N PHE A 29 24.10 21.91 -15.18
CA PHE A 29 23.45 20.67 -15.56
C PHE A 29 22.69 20.21 -14.33
N GLU A 30 21.51 20.78 -14.11
CA GLU A 30 20.60 20.28 -13.10
C GLU A 30 20.15 18.89 -13.57
N PRO A 31 20.48 17.81 -12.84
CA PRO A 31 20.03 16.49 -13.23
C PRO A 31 18.54 16.43 -12.92
N LEU A 32 17.70 16.82 -13.88
CA LEU A 32 16.27 16.55 -13.86
C LEU A 32 16.07 15.04 -13.91
N SER A 33 16.05 14.44 -12.71
CA SER A 33 15.46 13.16 -12.35
C SER A 33 15.42 12.10 -13.47
N THR A 34 16.33 11.12 -13.36
CA THR A 34 16.47 9.87 -14.15
C THR A 34 15.24 8.95 -14.13
N THR A 35 14.07 9.48 -13.78
CA THR A 35 12.78 8.77 -13.77
C THR A 35 11.95 9.09 -15.02
N ALA A 36 12.26 10.17 -15.73
CA ALA A 36 11.60 10.54 -16.97
C ALA A 36 12.45 10.07 -18.15
N LEU A 37 11.93 9.11 -18.92
CA LEU A 37 12.42 8.85 -20.27
C LEU A 37 12.18 10.15 -21.04
N ILE A 38 13.21 11.00 -21.21
CA ILE A 38 13.13 12.24 -21.98
C ILE A 38 13.85 11.98 -23.30
N LEU A 39 13.14 12.14 -24.42
CA LEU A 39 13.73 12.13 -25.74
C LEU A 39 14.43 13.49 -25.96
N GLU A 40 15.66 13.64 -25.48
CA GLU A 40 16.46 14.84 -25.76
C GLU A 40 17.17 14.75 -27.11
N ASP A 41 17.18 15.86 -27.85
CA ASP A 41 18.00 16.00 -29.05
C ASP A 41 19.47 16.23 -28.69
N ARG A 42 20.37 15.77 -29.57
CA ARG A 42 21.81 15.89 -29.33
C ARG A 42 22.23 17.37 -29.30
N PRO A 43 23.13 17.75 -28.37
CA PRO A 43 23.67 19.11 -28.33
C PRO A 43 24.44 19.44 -29.61
N ALA A 44 24.39 20.72 -30.03
CA ALA A 44 24.88 21.23 -31.31
C ALA A 44 26.39 21.02 -31.60
N ASN A 45 27.17 20.56 -30.62
CA ASN A 45 28.62 20.37 -30.72
C ASN A 45 29.02 18.97 -31.25
N LEU A 46 28.08 18.05 -31.44
CA LEU A 46 28.32 16.72 -32.04
C LEU A 46 27.61 16.61 -33.40
N PRO A 47 28.19 15.91 -34.39
CA PRO A 47 27.49 15.62 -35.63
C PRO A 47 26.18 14.87 -35.36
N ALA A 48 25.13 15.25 -36.08
CA ALA A 48 23.81 14.64 -35.96
C ALA A 48 23.92 13.12 -36.16
N LYS A 49 23.17 12.35 -35.34
CA LYS A 49 23.02 10.91 -35.58
C LYS A 49 22.53 10.70 -37.01
N PRO A 50 23.01 9.67 -37.74
CA PRO A 50 22.43 9.32 -39.02
C PRO A 50 20.92 9.09 -38.85
N ALA A 51 20.12 9.50 -39.84
CA ALA A 51 18.65 9.54 -39.73
C ALA A 51 18.04 8.19 -39.32
N GLU A 52 18.64 7.09 -39.79
CA GLU A 52 18.23 5.73 -39.48
C GLU A 52 18.42 5.36 -38.01
N GLU A 53 19.54 5.75 -37.39
CA GLU A 53 19.79 5.50 -35.96
C GLU A 53 18.87 6.36 -35.08
N ALA A 54 18.60 7.61 -35.48
CA ALA A 54 17.66 8.49 -34.80
C ALA A 54 16.23 7.93 -34.84
N GLN A 55 15.82 7.37 -35.98
CA GLN A 55 14.49 6.76 -36.12
C GLN A 55 14.35 5.50 -35.27
N LYS A 56 15.37 4.63 -35.25
CA LYS A 56 15.38 3.45 -34.38
C LYS A 56 15.27 3.83 -32.91
N HIS A 57 15.99 4.86 -32.48
CA HIS A 57 15.91 5.34 -31.08
C HIS A 57 14.52 5.87 -30.74
N ARG A 58 13.87 6.62 -31.64
CA ARG A 58 12.48 7.08 -31.47
C ARG A 58 11.50 5.91 -31.30
N GLN A 59 11.63 4.87 -32.12
CA GLN A 59 10.78 3.67 -32.03
C GLN A 59 10.97 2.95 -30.69
N GLN A 60 12.22 2.71 -30.27
CA GLN A 60 12.51 2.06 -28.99
C GLN A 60 11.98 2.85 -27.79
N TYR A 61 12.09 4.18 -27.84
CA TYR A 61 11.54 5.07 -26.83
C TYR A 61 10.01 4.97 -26.76
N GLU A 62 9.34 5.05 -27.91
CA GLU A 62 7.89 4.96 -27.99
C GLU A 62 7.38 3.62 -27.46
N GLU A 63 8.03 2.51 -27.84
CA GLU A 63 7.75 1.18 -27.30
C GLU A 63 7.88 1.13 -25.77
N MET A 64 8.95 1.73 -25.22
CA MET A 64 9.18 1.76 -23.76
C MET A 64 8.09 2.57 -23.04
N VAL A 65 7.69 3.72 -23.60
CA VAL A 65 6.62 4.56 -23.04
C VAL A 65 5.28 3.82 -23.08
N VAL A 66 4.97 3.15 -24.18
CA VAL A 66 3.74 2.35 -24.30
C VAL A 66 3.73 1.21 -23.26
N GLN A 67 4.86 0.51 -23.09
CA GLN A 67 4.99 -0.55 -22.09
C GLN A 67 4.86 -0.01 -20.66
N ALA A 68 5.49 1.13 -20.36
CA ALA A 68 5.42 1.79 -19.06
C ALA A 68 3.98 2.19 -18.72
N LYS A 69 3.29 2.89 -19.63
CA LYS A 69 1.88 3.28 -19.48
C LYS A 69 0.97 2.06 -19.27
N LYS A 70 1.19 0.98 -20.03
CA LYS A 70 0.42 -0.27 -19.89
C LYS A 70 0.64 -0.93 -18.51
N ARG A 71 1.87 -0.94 -18.01
CA ARG A 71 2.20 -1.48 -16.69
C ARG A 71 1.55 -0.63 -15.59
N GLU A 72 1.69 0.69 -15.68
CA GLU A 72 1.12 1.64 -14.71
C GLU A 72 -0.40 1.50 -14.62
N LEU A 73 -1.11 1.44 -15.75
CA LEU A 73 -2.56 1.26 -15.77
C LEU A 73 -2.98 -0.07 -15.11
N LYS A 74 -2.26 -1.16 -15.41
CA LYS A 74 -2.54 -2.48 -14.82
C LYS A 74 -2.30 -2.49 -13.31
N GLU A 75 -1.22 -1.86 -12.85
CA GLU A 75 -0.93 -1.74 -11.42
C GLU A 75 -1.95 -0.85 -10.70
N ALA A 76 -2.36 0.28 -11.31
CA ALA A 76 -3.38 1.16 -10.76
C ALA A 76 -4.73 0.44 -10.62
N GLN A 77 -5.14 -0.33 -11.64
CA GLN A 77 -6.35 -1.16 -11.58
C GLN A 77 -6.26 -2.23 -10.49
N LYS A 78 -5.11 -2.90 -10.35
CA LYS A 78 -4.89 -3.91 -9.29
C LYS A 78 -4.96 -3.28 -7.90
N ARG A 79 -4.29 -2.13 -7.69
CA ARG A 79 -4.33 -1.39 -6.41
C ARG A 79 -5.75 -0.95 -6.07
N LYS A 80 -6.51 -0.43 -7.04
CA LYS A 80 -7.91 -0.05 -6.86
C LYS A 80 -8.76 -1.24 -6.41
N LYS A 81 -8.65 -2.39 -7.09
CA LYS A 81 -9.39 -3.61 -6.74
C LYS A 81 -9.06 -4.09 -5.32
N GLN A 82 -7.79 -4.12 -4.95
CA GLN A 82 -7.36 -4.52 -3.61
C GLN A 82 -7.91 -3.59 -2.52
N LEU A 83 -7.93 -2.29 -2.78
CA LEU A 83 -8.50 -1.32 -1.86
C LEU A 83 -10.02 -1.50 -1.69
N GLU A 84 -10.74 -1.75 -2.78
CA GLU A 84 -12.18 -2.04 -2.75
C GLU A 84 -12.49 -3.34 -1.97
N GLU A 85 -11.69 -4.40 -2.17
CA GLU A 85 -11.82 -5.66 -1.43
C GLU A 85 -11.58 -5.44 0.07
N ARG A 86 -10.57 -4.64 0.43
CA ARG A 86 -10.29 -4.30 1.83
C ARG A 86 -11.44 -3.52 2.46
N CYS A 87 -11.96 -2.52 1.75
CA CYS A 87 -13.10 -1.71 2.21
C CYS A 87 -14.35 -2.59 2.46
N LYS A 88 -14.68 -3.49 1.52
CA LYS A 88 -15.80 -4.42 1.68
C LYS A 88 -15.64 -5.34 2.89
N LEU A 89 -14.40 -5.79 3.17
CA LEU A 89 -14.11 -6.61 4.34
C LEU A 89 -14.29 -5.81 5.64
N GLU A 90 -13.77 -4.59 5.68
CA GLU A 90 -13.94 -3.67 6.81
C GLU A 90 -15.43 -3.39 7.09
N ASP A 91 -16.23 -3.11 6.05
CA ASP A 91 -17.68 -2.91 6.16
C ASP A 91 -18.39 -4.16 6.67
N SER A 92 -18.03 -5.35 6.15
CA SER A 92 -18.59 -6.63 6.59
C SER A 92 -18.31 -6.88 8.08
N ILE A 93 -17.07 -6.61 8.53
CA ILE A 93 -16.70 -6.71 9.94
C ILE A 93 -17.49 -5.69 10.77
N GLY A 94 -17.62 -4.44 10.32
CA GLY A 94 -18.39 -3.40 10.99
C GLY A 94 -19.85 -3.81 11.19
N ASN A 95 -20.50 -4.32 10.14
CA ASN A 95 -21.87 -4.81 10.19
C ASN A 95 -22.03 -6.02 11.12
N ALA A 96 -21.06 -6.96 11.10
CA ALA A 96 -21.05 -8.08 12.03
C ALA A 96 -20.92 -7.61 13.49
N VAL A 97 -20.05 -6.64 13.78
CA VAL A 97 -19.90 -6.04 15.12
C VAL A 97 -21.21 -5.44 15.60
N LEU A 98 -21.91 -4.69 14.75
CA LEU A 98 -23.22 -4.10 15.09
C LEU A 98 -24.25 -5.19 15.42
N THR A 99 -24.31 -6.24 14.59
CA THR A 99 -25.22 -7.38 14.81
C THR A 99 -24.91 -8.09 16.12
N TRP A 100 -23.63 -8.36 16.39
CA TRP A 100 -23.19 -8.98 17.65
C TRP A 100 -23.57 -8.16 18.87
N ASN A 101 -23.30 -6.85 18.86
CA ASN A 101 -23.54 -5.98 20.01
C ASN A 101 -25.01 -5.67 20.25
N ASN A 102 -25.79 -5.48 19.18
CA ASN A 102 -27.17 -4.98 19.29
C ASN A 102 -28.21 -6.10 19.29
N GLU A 103 -27.95 -7.22 18.61
CA GLU A 103 -28.92 -8.31 18.46
C GLU A 103 -28.55 -9.55 19.29
N ILE A 104 -27.30 -10.02 19.17
CA ILE A 104 -26.91 -11.35 19.65
C ILE A 104 -26.53 -11.34 21.13
N LEU A 105 -25.56 -10.51 21.52
CA LEU A 105 -25.04 -10.46 22.88
C LEU A 105 -26.10 -10.10 23.94
N PRO A 106 -27.03 -9.15 23.70
CA PRO A 106 -28.10 -8.85 24.67
C PRO A 106 -29.07 -10.01 24.88
N ASN A 107 -29.26 -10.85 23.85
CA ASN A 107 -30.24 -11.95 23.85
C ASN A 107 -29.56 -13.32 23.78
N TRP A 108 -28.36 -13.44 24.37
CA TRP A 108 -27.43 -14.56 24.16
C TRP A 108 -28.09 -15.94 24.33
N GLU A 109 -28.82 -16.15 25.43
CA GLU A 109 -29.46 -17.43 25.78
C GLU A 109 -30.43 -17.94 24.70
N THR A 110 -31.13 -17.01 24.03
CA THR A 110 -32.11 -17.34 22.99
C THR A 110 -31.49 -17.45 21.61
N MET A 111 -30.43 -16.67 21.34
CA MET A 111 -29.90 -16.47 20.00
C MET A 111 -28.69 -17.34 19.67
N CYS A 112 -27.92 -17.78 20.68
CA CYS A 112 -26.64 -18.48 20.50
C CYS A 112 -26.73 -19.75 19.65
N CYS A 113 -27.85 -20.47 19.72
CA CYS A 113 -28.10 -21.70 18.97
C CYS A 113 -28.75 -21.49 17.60
N SER A 114 -29.11 -20.25 17.25
CA SER A 114 -29.78 -19.97 15.98
C SER A 114 -28.86 -20.20 14.77
N ARG A 115 -29.45 -20.62 13.64
CA ARG A 115 -28.70 -20.81 12.39
C ARG A 115 -28.00 -19.51 11.94
N LYS A 116 -28.68 -18.37 12.03
CA LYS A 116 -28.14 -17.05 11.66
C LYS A 116 -26.83 -16.74 12.41
N VAL A 117 -26.82 -16.96 13.73
CA VAL A 117 -25.64 -16.70 14.56
C VAL A 117 -24.51 -17.68 14.26
N ARG A 118 -24.82 -18.96 13.99
CA ARG A 118 -23.81 -19.97 13.61
C ARG A 118 -23.13 -19.65 12.28
N GLU A 119 -23.89 -19.25 11.26
CA GLU A 119 -23.32 -18.79 9.99
C GLU A 119 -22.39 -17.58 10.20
N LEU A 120 -22.85 -16.62 11.01
CA LEU A 120 -22.09 -15.41 11.29
C LEU A 120 -20.82 -15.71 12.11
N TRP A 121 -20.86 -16.69 13.01
CA TRP A 121 -19.68 -17.22 13.70
C TRP A 121 -18.74 -17.90 12.70
N TRP A 122 -19.25 -18.69 11.76
CA TRP A 122 -18.44 -19.39 10.76
C TRP A 122 -17.67 -18.43 9.85
N GLN A 123 -18.23 -17.25 9.56
CA GLN A 123 -17.53 -16.15 8.88
C GLN A 123 -16.40 -15.52 9.74
N GLY A 124 -16.42 -15.76 11.04
CA GLY A 124 -15.45 -15.28 12.02
C GLY A 124 -16.05 -14.28 13.00
N ILE A 125 -15.69 -14.42 14.28
CA ILE A 125 -16.10 -13.48 15.33
C ILE A 125 -15.22 -12.22 15.26
N PRO A 126 -15.81 -11.00 15.18
CA PRO A 126 -15.04 -9.76 15.17
C PRO A 126 -14.13 -9.62 16.40
N PRO A 127 -12.89 -9.11 16.24
CA PRO A 127 -11.91 -9.06 17.34
C PRO A 127 -12.41 -8.35 18.60
N SER A 128 -13.17 -7.26 18.45
CA SER A 128 -13.67 -6.43 19.55
C SER A 128 -14.67 -7.15 20.47
N VAL A 129 -15.48 -8.07 19.93
CA VAL A 129 -16.51 -8.80 20.70
C VAL A 129 -16.06 -10.20 21.10
N ARG A 130 -14.96 -10.70 20.52
CA ARG A 130 -14.50 -12.08 20.68
C ARG A 130 -14.34 -12.52 22.13
N GLY A 131 -13.73 -11.69 22.97
CA GLY A 131 -13.54 -12.00 24.38
C GLY A 131 -14.87 -12.28 25.10
N LYS A 132 -15.88 -11.43 24.86
CA LYS A 132 -17.20 -11.56 25.45
C LYS A 132 -17.97 -12.76 24.89
N VAL A 133 -17.90 -12.99 23.58
CA VAL A 133 -18.56 -14.15 22.95
C VAL A 133 -17.96 -15.46 23.48
N TRP A 134 -16.64 -15.57 23.57
CA TRP A 134 -15.99 -16.77 24.09
C TRP A 134 -16.21 -16.97 25.58
N SER A 135 -16.18 -15.92 26.40
CA SER A 135 -16.51 -16.06 27.82
C SER A 135 -17.93 -16.59 28.03
N LEU A 136 -18.88 -16.13 27.21
CA LEU A 136 -20.28 -16.60 27.27
C LEU A 136 -20.45 -18.02 26.73
N ALA A 137 -19.73 -18.37 25.66
CA ALA A 137 -19.82 -19.69 25.04
C ALA A 137 -19.14 -20.79 25.85
N ILE A 138 -18.00 -20.48 26.49
CA ILE A 138 -17.30 -21.41 27.38
C ILE A 138 -18.05 -21.51 28.71
N GLY A 139 -18.60 -20.39 29.21
CA GLY A 139 -19.24 -20.32 30.51
C GLY A 139 -18.24 -20.36 31.67
N ASN A 140 -18.76 -20.47 32.90
CA ASN A 140 -17.97 -20.60 34.12
C ASN A 140 -18.69 -21.50 35.13
N GLU A 141 -18.92 -22.77 34.74
CA GLU A 141 -19.58 -23.78 35.59
C GLU A 141 -18.78 -24.11 36.85
N LEU A 142 -17.47 -23.86 36.83
CA LEU A 142 -16.57 -24.05 37.98
C LEU A 142 -16.58 -22.85 38.94
N ASN A 143 -17.34 -21.79 38.63
CA ASN A 143 -17.44 -20.56 39.41
C ASN A 143 -16.07 -19.97 39.78
N ILE A 144 -15.10 -20.03 38.87
CA ILE A 144 -13.76 -19.49 39.09
C ILE A 144 -13.85 -17.96 39.18
N THR A 145 -13.32 -17.40 40.27
CA THR A 145 -13.25 -15.96 40.51
C THR A 145 -11.84 -15.43 40.27
N HIS A 146 -11.70 -14.11 40.07
CA HIS A 146 -10.39 -13.45 39.97
C HIS A 146 -9.55 -13.68 41.22
N GLU A 147 -10.16 -13.60 42.40
CA GLU A 147 -9.49 -13.86 43.67
C GLU A 147 -8.92 -15.29 43.75
N LEU A 148 -9.71 -16.29 43.36
CA LEU A 148 -9.25 -17.68 43.34
C LEU A 148 -8.08 -17.87 42.37
N TYR A 149 -8.15 -17.22 41.20
CA TYR A 149 -7.05 -17.22 40.24
C TYR A 149 -5.78 -16.62 40.83
N ASP A 150 -5.86 -15.47 41.49
CA ASP A 150 -4.70 -14.78 42.07
C ASP A 150 -4.06 -15.60 43.20
N ILE A 151 -4.87 -16.22 44.06
CA ILE A 151 -4.39 -17.14 45.11
C ILE A 151 -3.62 -18.31 44.48
N CYS A 152 -4.21 -18.96 43.47
CA CYS A 152 -3.57 -20.08 42.78
C CYS A 152 -2.29 -19.66 42.05
N LEU A 153 -2.28 -18.47 41.44
CA LEU A 153 -1.11 -17.90 40.76
C LEU A 153 0.02 -17.62 41.75
N ALA A 154 -0.28 -17.03 42.92
CA ALA A 154 0.69 -16.77 43.97
C ALA A 154 1.33 -18.07 44.47
N ARG A 155 0.51 -19.09 44.76
CA ARG A 155 0.98 -20.43 45.18
C ARG A 155 1.85 -21.10 44.10
N ALA A 156 1.46 -21.00 42.84
CA ALA A 156 2.24 -21.54 41.73
C ALA A 156 3.61 -20.85 41.60
N LYS A 157 3.66 -19.51 41.76
CA LYS A 157 4.91 -18.73 41.74
C LYS A 157 5.81 -19.07 42.92
N GLU A 158 5.26 -19.20 44.13
CA GLU A 158 6.01 -19.61 45.32
C GLU A 158 6.62 -21.01 45.13
N LYS A 159 5.81 -21.98 44.70
CA LYS A 159 6.26 -23.34 44.40
C LYS A 159 7.28 -23.42 43.26
N TRP A 160 7.24 -22.48 42.31
CA TRP A 160 8.25 -22.38 41.27
C TRP A 160 9.58 -21.88 41.86
N ARG A 161 9.53 -20.81 42.65
CA ARG A 161 10.71 -20.24 43.30
C ARG A 161 11.39 -21.23 44.25
N SER A 162 10.62 -21.92 45.09
CA SER A 162 11.17 -22.91 46.03
C SER A 162 11.81 -24.12 45.34
N ARG A 163 11.32 -24.50 44.14
CA ARG A 163 11.96 -25.53 43.30
C ARG A 163 13.26 -25.03 42.67
N SER A 164 13.32 -23.77 42.28
CA SER A 164 14.55 -23.17 41.73
C SER A 164 15.64 -23.02 42.80
N THR A 165 15.30 -22.74 44.06
CA THR A 165 16.27 -22.63 45.16
C THR A 165 16.83 -23.99 45.58
N VAL A 166 16.00 -25.05 45.59
CA VAL A 166 16.46 -26.42 45.91
C VAL A 166 17.42 -26.98 44.84
N GLY A 167 17.37 -26.48 43.60
CA GLY A 167 18.30 -26.90 42.54
C GLY A 167 19.71 -26.30 42.65
N THR A 168 19.94 -25.31 43.51
CA THR A 168 21.25 -24.65 43.65
C THR A 168 22.07 -25.14 44.85
N GLU A 169 21.48 -25.96 45.73
CA GLU A 169 22.14 -26.47 46.95
C GLU A 169 22.69 -27.91 46.80
N VAL A 170 22.53 -28.55 45.64
CA VAL A 170 22.94 -29.96 45.41
C VAL A 170 24.25 -30.10 44.60
N GLU A 171 24.91 -29.00 44.23
CA GLU A 171 26.27 -29.01 43.64
C GLU A 171 27.26 -28.30 44.57
N CYS A 172 27.60 -28.90 45.71
CA CYS A 172 28.78 -28.57 46.53
C CYS A 172 28.98 -29.68 47.58
N GLU A 173 29.35 -30.89 47.14
CA GLU A 173 30.07 -31.86 47.98
C GLU A 173 31.19 -32.50 47.16
#